data_AF-A0A8X7BII4-F1
#
_entry.id   AF-A0A8X7BII4-F1
#
_cell.length_a   1.000
_cell.length_b   1.000
_cell.length_c   1.000
_cell.angle_alpha   90.00
_cell.angle_beta   90.00
_cell.angle_gamma   90.00
#
_symmetry.space_group_name_H-M   'P 1'
#
loop_
_entity.id
_entity.type
_entity.pdbx_description
1 polymer ?
#
loop_
_entity_poly.entity_id
_entity_poly.type
_entity_poly.pdbx_seq_one_letter_code
_entity_poly.pdbx_strand_id
1 'polypeptide(L)'
;MWYDRENRDHIKIYRHRRVVFGVTPSPFLLGATLNHHLDNAHGNFDNVAKILRKSFYVDNCVTSFETEEQLQKFIVESKILLSSAHFNLRGWQSNVLLNPENFSELESQPDNFETMVLGLIWNLKDDCLSCNINCQKNEGKAITKRSLLSIANHIFDPIGFTAPVTLKPKLILQEIWKLKLKWDENLPKDILNQVKKWLEQLPILASIKIPRCLNLSSNGIKRLTLHVFCDASKKAYAACVFLRVEYEGNVFVKLIQAKARVAPLKDISIPVWNY
;
A
#
# COMPACT_ATOMS: atom_id res chain seq x y z
N MET A 1 15.72 -26.81 1.25
CA MET A 1 16.09 -28.14 0.71
C MET A 1 15.28 -28.37 -0.54
N TRP A 2 15.91 -28.78 -1.63
CA TRP A 2 15.23 -29.10 -2.87
C TRP A 2 15.45 -30.59 -3.13
N TYR A 3 14.38 -31.33 -3.39
CA TYR A 3 14.48 -32.74 -3.78
C TYR A 3 14.78 -32.80 -5.27
N ASP A 4 15.71 -33.67 -5.66
CA ASP A 4 15.90 -33.98 -7.07
C ASP A 4 14.62 -34.62 -7.62
N ARG A 5 14.12 -34.11 -8.75
CA ARG A 5 12.86 -34.59 -9.35
C ARG A 5 13.01 -36.03 -9.87
N GLU A 6 14.22 -36.45 -10.18
CA GLU A 6 14.50 -37.78 -10.74
C GLU A 6 14.95 -38.79 -9.69
N ASN A 7 15.48 -38.34 -8.54
CA ASN A 7 15.92 -39.22 -7.47
C ASN A 7 15.64 -38.64 -6.08
N ARG A 8 14.49 -39.02 -5.51
CA ARG A 8 14.00 -38.48 -4.23
C ARG A 8 14.86 -38.83 -3.02
N ASP A 9 15.77 -39.79 -3.15
CA ASP A 9 16.70 -40.18 -2.08
C ASP A 9 17.95 -39.30 -2.03
N HIS A 10 18.17 -38.43 -3.02
CA HIS A 10 19.33 -37.52 -3.05
C HIS A 10 18.93 -36.08 -2.72
N ILE A 11 19.31 -35.63 -1.51
CA ILE A 11 19.09 -34.24 -1.06
C ILE A 11 20.19 -33.34 -1.62
N LYS A 12 19.80 -32.36 -2.44
CA LYS A 12 20.72 -31.30 -2.90
C LYS A 12 20.64 -30.09 -1.96
N ILE A 13 21.79 -29.72 -1.40
CA ILE A 13 21.94 -28.55 -0.52
C ILE A 13 22.48 -27.38 -1.35
N TYR A 14 21.77 -26.26 -1.33
CA TYR A 14 22.17 -25.02 -1.98
C TYR A 14 22.47 -23.94 -0.94
N ARG A 15 23.45 -23.09 -1.24
CA ARG A 15 23.78 -21.91 -0.45
C ARG A 15 23.68 -20.67 -1.33
N HIS A 16 22.96 -19.66 -0.85
CA HIS A 16 22.85 -18.38 -1.55
C HIS A 16 24.23 -17.69 -1.61
N ARG A 17 24.57 -17.17 -2.79
CA ARG A 17 25.77 -16.33 -3.02
C ARG A 17 25.44 -14.84 -3.10
N ARG A 18 24.17 -14.48 -2.91
CA ARG A 18 23.61 -13.13 -2.99
C ARG A 18 22.71 -12.91 -1.77
N VAL A 19 22.43 -11.64 -1.47
CA VAL A 19 21.47 -11.25 -0.42
C VAL A 19 20.12 -11.90 -0.71
N VAL A 20 19.56 -12.57 0.29
CA VAL A 20 18.36 -13.41 0.13
C VAL A 20 17.11 -12.56 0.33
N PHE A 21 16.11 -12.72 -0.53
CA PHE A 21 14.80 -12.09 -0.30
C PHE A 21 14.12 -12.72 0.92
N GLY A 22 13.53 -11.88 1.78
CA GLY A 22 12.74 -12.34 2.92
C GLY A 22 13.53 -12.65 4.20
N VAL A 23 14.85 -12.47 4.22
CA VAL A 23 15.60 -12.48 5.50
C VAL A 23 15.64 -11.07 6.11
N THR A 24 15.54 -11.01 7.44
CA THR A 24 15.45 -9.76 8.22
C THR A 24 16.50 -8.69 7.88
N PRO A 25 17.80 -9.00 7.65
CA PRO A 25 18.79 -7.96 7.37
C PRO A 25 18.75 -7.45 5.91
N SER A 26 18.08 -8.14 4.98
CA SER A 26 18.17 -7.81 3.55
C SER A 26 17.71 -6.40 3.20
N PRO A 27 16.56 -5.89 3.71
CA PRO A 27 16.14 -4.53 3.44
C PRO A 27 17.14 -3.49 3.96
N PHE A 28 17.76 -3.75 5.12
CA PHE A 28 18.79 -2.88 5.68
C PHE A 28 20.03 -2.86 4.81
N LEU A 29 20.53 -4.03 4.38
CA LEU A 29 21.71 -4.12 3.50
C LEU A 29 21.47 -3.42 2.16
N LEU A 30 20.29 -3.60 1.56
CA LEU A 30 19.89 -2.90 0.34
C LEU A 30 19.87 -1.39 0.56
N GLY A 31 19.19 -0.91 1.60
CA GLY A 31 19.09 0.52 1.92
C GLY A 31 20.45 1.15 2.20
N ALA A 32 21.33 0.49 2.94
CA ALA A 32 22.70 0.95 3.20
C ALA A 32 23.52 1.05 1.92
N THR A 33 23.43 0.05 1.05
CA THR A 33 24.12 0.03 -0.25
C THR A 33 23.61 1.15 -1.16
N LEU A 34 22.29 1.32 -1.27
CA LEU A 34 21.69 2.40 -2.04
C LEU A 34 22.15 3.77 -1.50
N ASN A 35 22.06 3.99 -0.19
CA ASN A 35 22.50 5.25 0.43
C ASN A 35 23.97 5.56 0.12
N HIS A 36 24.86 4.57 0.22
CA HIS A 36 26.28 4.75 -0.11
C HIS A 36 26.48 5.25 -1.55
N HIS A 37 25.78 4.66 -2.53
CA HIS A 37 25.89 5.10 -3.93
C HIS A 37 25.24 6.47 -4.18
N LEU A 38 24.12 6.75 -3.51
CA LEU A 38 23.45 8.04 -3.61
C LEU A 38 24.25 9.18 -2.94
N ASP A 39 24.96 8.90 -1.85
CA ASP A 39 25.80 9.88 -1.13
C ASP A 39 27.07 10.25 -1.93
N ASN A 40 27.55 9.31 -2.75
CA ASN A 40 28.71 9.50 -3.64
C ASN A 40 28.30 10.00 -5.04
N ALA A 41 27.01 10.27 -5.26
CA ALA A 41 26.55 10.93 -6.47
C ALA A 41 26.99 12.40 -6.42
N HIS A 42 27.75 12.86 -7.41
CA HIS A 42 28.24 14.23 -7.47
C HIS A 42 27.96 14.89 -8.83
N GLY A 43 27.85 16.21 -8.83
CA GLY A 43 27.71 17.02 -10.03
C GLY A 43 26.30 16.97 -10.60
N ASN A 44 26.17 16.53 -11.86
CA ASN A 44 24.88 16.56 -12.57
C ASN A 44 23.82 15.61 -11.98
N PHE A 45 24.21 14.66 -11.12
CA PHE A 45 23.30 13.67 -10.52
C PHE A 45 22.79 14.03 -9.12
N ASP A 46 23.26 15.13 -8.51
CA ASP A 46 22.91 15.51 -7.13
C ASP A 46 21.40 15.61 -6.90
N ASN A 47 20.68 16.17 -7.87
CA ASN A 47 19.22 16.34 -7.76
C ASN A 47 18.51 14.97 -7.81
N VAL A 48 18.90 14.11 -8.75
CA VAL A 48 18.31 12.77 -8.90
C VAL A 48 18.62 11.89 -7.70
N ALA A 49 19.83 11.99 -7.14
CA ALA A 49 20.19 11.25 -5.93
C ALA A 49 19.31 11.63 -4.74
N LYS A 50 19.03 12.93 -4.56
CA LYS A 50 18.11 13.44 -3.53
C LYS A 50 16.67 12.93 -3.71
N ILE A 51 16.19 12.88 -4.95
CA ILE A 51 14.86 12.35 -5.26
C ILE A 51 14.82 10.85 -4.94
N LEU A 52 15.73 10.06 -5.51
CA LEU A 52 15.82 8.61 -5.30
C LEU A 52 15.85 8.24 -3.80
N ARG A 53 16.62 8.98 -3.00
CA ARG A 53 16.71 8.76 -1.54
C ARG A 53 15.35 8.85 -0.84
N LYS A 54 14.46 9.71 -1.31
CA LYS A 54 13.10 9.88 -0.76
C LYS A 54 12.06 8.98 -1.41
N SER A 55 12.36 8.46 -2.60
CA SER A 55 11.43 7.70 -3.44
C SER A 55 11.50 6.19 -3.24
N PHE A 56 12.59 5.65 -2.71
CA PHE A 56 12.70 4.21 -2.46
C PHE A 56 11.88 3.75 -1.25
N TYR A 57 11.04 2.74 -1.48
CA TYR A 57 10.46 1.87 -0.48
C TYR A 57 10.94 0.44 -0.72
N VAL A 58 11.97 0.04 0.04
CA VAL A 58 12.70 -1.22 -0.16
C VAL A 58 13.24 -1.31 -1.60
N ASP A 59 12.64 -2.14 -2.44
CA ASP A 59 13.02 -2.41 -3.83
C ASP A 59 12.21 -1.59 -4.84
N ASN A 60 11.13 -0.93 -4.42
CA ASN A 60 10.27 -0.13 -5.29
C ASN A 60 10.64 1.36 -5.20
N CYS A 61 10.75 2.04 -6.35
CA CYS A 61 10.92 3.49 -6.42
C CYS A 61 9.61 4.13 -6.84
N VAL A 62 9.05 5.00 -6.01
CA VAL A 62 7.80 5.73 -6.30
C VAL A 62 8.06 7.23 -6.19
N THR A 63 7.76 7.95 -7.26
CA THR A 63 7.94 9.40 -7.34
C THR A 63 6.92 10.03 -8.29
N SER A 64 6.87 11.36 -8.32
CA SER A 64 5.98 12.13 -9.19
C SER A 64 6.68 13.40 -9.68
N PHE A 65 6.34 13.83 -10.89
CA PHE A 65 6.87 15.03 -11.53
C PHE A 65 5.73 15.87 -12.10
N GLU A 66 5.99 17.16 -12.32
CA GLU A 66 4.98 18.10 -12.85
C GLU A 66 4.84 17.99 -14.37
N THR A 67 5.88 17.54 -15.05
CA THR A 67 5.95 17.47 -16.51
C THR A 67 6.51 16.12 -16.97
N GLU A 68 6.15 15.74 -18.19
CA GLU A 68 6.64 14.50 -18.79
C GLU A 68 8.16 14.56 -19.02
N GLU A 69 8.68 15.73 -19.40
CA GLU A 69 10.11 15.94 -19.65
C GLU A 69 10.94 15.72 -18.40
N GLN A 70 10.46 16.20 -17.23
CA GLN A 70 11.11 15.95 -15.94
C GLN A 70 11.13 14.46 -15.60
N LEU A 71 10.02 13.75 -15.85
CA LEU A 71 9.93 12.31 -15.63
C LEU A 71 10.90 11.54 -16.53
N GLN A 72 10.93 11.84 -17.83
CA GLN A 72 11.83 11.20 -18.78
C GLN A 72 13.30 11.43 -18.40
N LYS A 73 13.65 12.68 -18.08
CA LYS A 73 15.00 13.03 -17.61
C LYS A 73 15.38 12.25 -16.35
N PHE A 74 14.48 12.15 -15.38
CA PHE A 74 14.71 11.39 -14.16
C PHE A 74 14.94 9.90 -14.43
N ILE A 75 14.17 9.28 -15.33
CA ILE A 75 14.33 7.85 -15.67
C ILE A 75 15.74 7.61 -16.24
N VAL A 76 16.19 8.45 -17.18
CA VAL A 76 17.52 8.32 -17.78
C VAL A 76 18.63 8.52 -16.75
N GLU A 77 18.59 9.63 -16.01
CA GLU A 77 19.63 9.98 -15.05
C GLU A 77 19.69 8.98 -13.88
N SER A 78 18.56 8.47 -13.40
CA SER A 78 18.52 7.47 -12.33
C SER A 78 19.10 6.12 -12.74
N LYS A 79 18.84 5.67 -13.97
CA LYS A 79 19.46 4.46 -14.54
C LYS A 79 20.99 4.61 -14.64
N ILE A 80 21.46 5.74 -15.17
CA ILE A 80 22.91 6.00 -15.29
C ILE A 80 23.55 5.98 -13.91
N LEU A 81 23.00 6.72 -12.96
CA LEU A 81 23.54 6.82 -11.59
C LEU A 81 23.66 5.43 -10.93
N LEU A 82 22.60 4.63 -10.98
CA LEU A 82 22.55 3.34 -10.31
C LEU A 82 23.21 2.18 -11.10
N SER A 83 23.47 2.37 -12.39
CA SER A 83 24.24 1.41 -13.19
C SER A 83 25.69 1.27 -12.69
N SER A 84 26.27 2.34 -12.12
CA SER A 84 27.59 2.30 -11.46
C SER A 84 27.64 1.27 -10.33
N ALA A 85 26.49 1.05 -9.69
CA ALA A 85 26.26 0.11 -8.61
C ALA A 85 25.72 -1.24 -9.09
N HIS A 86 25.63 -1.45 -10.41
CA HIS A 86 25.02 -2.63 -11.04
C HIS A 86 23.54 -2.84 -10.65
N PHE A 87 22.85 -1.78 -10.21
CA PHE A 87 21.40 -1.80 -10.01
C PHE A 87 20.72 -1.46 -11.34
N ASN A 88 20.00 -2.43 -11.90
CA ASN A 88 19.19 -2.24 -13.09
C ASN A 88 17.77 -1.81 -12.69
N LEU A 89 17.48 -0.50 -12.75
CA LEU A 89 16.13 0.03 -12.57
C LEU A 89 15.26 -0.25 -13.79
N ARG A 90 14.20 -1.01 -13.58
CA ARG A 90 13.29 -1.52 -14.62
C ARG A 90 11.84 -1.52 -14.13
N GLY A 91 10.90 -1.88 -15.00
CA GLY A 91 9.48 -1.95 -14.65
C GLY A 91 8.86 -0.57 -14.42
N TRP A 92 9.30 0.43 -15.21
CA TRP A 92 8.79 1.79 -15.13
C TRP A 92 7.33 1.84 -15.57
N GLN A 93 6.47 2.37 -14.71
CA GLN A 93 5.04 2.51 -14.93
C GLN A 93 4.65 3.98 -14.69
N SER A 94 3.74 4.52 -15.50
CA SER A 94 3.33 5.92 -15.44
C SER A 94 1.90 6.10 -15.91
N ASN A 95 1.20 7.09 -15.36
CA ASN A 95 -0.12 7.52 -15.81
C ASN A 95 -0.07 8.39 -17.08
N VAL A 96 1.12 8.67 -17.61
CA VAL A 96 1.32 9.29 -18.93
C VAL A 96 1.98 8.29 -19.88
N LEU A 97 1.62 8.36 -21.16
CA LEU A 97 2.22 7.55 -22.21
C LEU A 97 3.65 8.04 -22.45
N LEU A 98 4.63 7.26 -21.97
CA LEU A 98 6.03 7.53 -22.25
C LEU A 98 6.37 7.00 -23.65
N ASN A 99 7.06 7.80 -24.46
CA ASN A 99 7.36 7.43 -25.85
C ASN A 99 8.26 6.18 -25.90
N PRO A 100 7.78 5.05 -26.47
CA PRO A 100 8.52 3.78 -26.48
C PRO A 100 9.83 3.84 -27.27
N GLU A 101 9.98 4.78 -28.20
CA GLU A 101 11.23 4.98 -28.95
C GLU A 101 12.40 5.44 -28.05
N ASN A 102 12.10 6.18 -26.99
CA ASN A 102 13.10 6.68 -26.05
C ASN A 102 13.42 5.67 -24.93
N PHE A 103 12.54 4.68 -24.72
CA PHE A 103 12.65 3.73 -23.62
C PHE A 103 12.14 2.35 -24.05
N SER A 104 12.99 1.60 -24.76
CA SER A 104 12.73 0.23 -25.20
C SER A 104 12.45 -0.78 -24.07
N GLU A 105 12.73 -0.41 -22.82
CA GLU A 105 12.52 -1.21 -21.61
C GLU A 105 11.32 -0.75 -20.77
N LEU A 106 10.51 0.19 -21.26
CA LEU A 106 9.18 0.38 -20.68
C LEU A 106 8.40 -0.89 -20.92
N GLU A 107 7.84 -1.44 -19.84
CA GLU A 107 6.82 -2.46 -20.03
C GLU A 107 5.70 -1.81 -20.83
N SER A 108 5.26 -2.47 -21.91
CA SER A 108 4.05 -2.09 -22.62
C SER A 108 2.97 -1.80 -21.60
N GLN A 109 2.24 -0.70 -21.78
CA GLN A 109 1.14 -0.39 -20.87
C GLN A 109 0.27 -1.65 -20.72
N PRO A 110 -0.02 -2.06 -19.48
CA PRO A 110 -0.80 -3.27 -19.26
C PRO A 110 -2.13 -3.15 -20.00
N ASP A 111 -2.61 -4.24 -20.58
CA ASP A 111 -3.82 -4.24 -21.44
C ASP A 111 -5.06 -3.64 -20.75
N ASN A 112 -5.10 -3.70 -19.42
CA ASN A 112 -6.17 -3.16 -18.58
C ASN A 112 -5.86 -1.79 -17.94
N PHE A 113 -4.71 -1.17 -18.23
CA PHE A 113 -4.22 0.05 -17.60
C PHE A 113 -4.08 -0.04 -16.07
N GLU A 114 -3.91 -1.24 -15.50
CA GLU A 114 -3.73 -1.43 -14.06
C GLU A 114 -2.37 -2.00 -13.74
N THR A 115 -1.73 -1.44 -12.71
CA THR A 115 -0.48 -1.96 -12.15
C THR A 115 -0.55 -1.99 -10.63
N MET A 116 0.38 -2.70 -9.99
CA MET A 116 0.47 -2.76 -8.53
C MET A 116 1.51 -1.74 -8.03
N VAL A 117 1.12 -0.90 -7.07
CA VAL A 117 2.03 0.03 -6.39
C VAL A 117 1.92 -0.17 -4.89
N LEU A 118 3.01 -0.62 -4.27
CA LEU A 118 3.10 -0.84 -2.82
C LEU A 118 1.94 -1.68 -2.24
N GLY A 119 1.40 -2.64 -3.01
CA GLY A 119 0.28 -3.49 -2.59
C GLY A 119 -1.13 -2.96 -2.88
N LEU A 120 -1.25 -1.76 -3.47
CA LEU A 120 -2.50 -1.22 -4.02
C LEU A 120 -2.54 -1.42 -5.54
N ILE A 121 -3.74 -1.43 -6.10
CA ILE A 121 -3.95 -1.38 -7.54
C ILE A 121 -3.96 0.09 -7.95
N TRP A 122 -3.17 0.44 -8.96
CA TRP A 122 -3.13 1.76 -9.58
C TRP A 122 -3.64 1.68 -11.01
N ASN A 123 -4.76 2.35 -11.25
CA ASN A 123 -5.30 2.55 -12.58
C ASN A 123 -4.59 3.75 -13.22
N LEU A 124 -3.80 3.49 -14.26
CA LEU A 124 -2.98 4.48 -14.97
C LEU A 124 -3.82 5.46 -15.78
N LYS A 125 -5.00 5.04 -16.26
CA LYS A 125 -5.88 5.85 -17.09
C LYS A 125 -6.64 6.90 -16.27
N ASP A 126 -7.26 6.47 -15.18
CA ASP A 126 -8.05 7.32 -14.28
C ASP A 126 -7.19 7.98 -13.19
N ASP A 127 -5.91 7.61 -13.09
CA ASP A 127 -4.96 7.98 -12.03
C ASP A 127 -5.52 7.78 -10.59
N CYS A 128 -6.09 6.61 -10.35
CA CYS A 128 -6.73 6.26 -9.10
C CYS A 128 -6.12 5.01 -8.45
N LEU A 129 -6.11 4.98 -7.13
CA LEU A 129 -5.74 3.84 -6.31
C LEU A 129 -6.98 3.09 -5.83
N SER A 130 -6.91 1.77 -5.81
CA SER A 130 -7.91 0.89 -5.20
C SER A 130 -7.23 -0.25 -4.44
N CYS A 131 -7.97 -0.89 -3.53
CA CYS A 131 -7.45 -2.05 -2.79
C CYS A 131 -7.56 -3.31 -3.64
N ASN A 132 -6.55 -4.17 -3.53
CA ASN A 132 -6.61 -5.51 -4.08
C ASN A 132 -7.50 -6.41 -3.19
N ILE A 133 -8.75 -6.61 -3.61
CA ILE A 133 -9.71 -7.45 -2.89
C ILE A 133 -9.73 -8.85 -3.52
N ASN A 134 -8.58 -9.53 -3.54
CA ASN A 134 -8.50 -10.95 -3.89
C ASN A 134 -8.74 -11.84 -2.67
N CYS A 135 -9.92 -11.75 -2.08
CA CYS A 135 -10.31 -12.69 -1.05
C CYS A 135 -10.69 -14.01 -1.73
N GLN A 136 -9.80 -15.00 -1.67
CA GLN A 136 -10.13 -16.38 -2.02
C GLN A 136 -11.43 -16.73 -1.31
N LYS A 137 -12.48 -17.02 -2.08
CA LYS A 137 -13.72 -17.51 -1.50
C LYS A 137 -13.37 -18.78 -0.73
N ASN A 138 -13.58 -18.77 0.58
CA ASN A 138 -13.46 -19.97 1.40
C ASN A 138 -14.66 -20.89 1.12
N GLU A 139 -14.88 -21.26 -0.14
CA GLU A 139 -15.92 -22.19 -0.53
C GLU A 139 -15.58 -23.55 0.11
N GLY A 140 -16.35 -23.90 1.15
CA GLY A 140 -16.27 -25.19 1.84
C GLY A 140 -15.43 -25.24 3.13
N LYS A 141 -14.72 -24.17 3.54
CA LYS A 141 -13.96 -24.17 4.81
C LYS A 141 -14.74 -23.52 5.95
N ALA A 142 -14.71 -24.15 7.13
CA ALA A 142 -15.27 -23.57 8.34
C ALA A 142 -14.60 -22.23 8.68
N ILE A 143 -15.40 -21.23 9.03
CA ILE A 143 -14.89 -19.91 9.45
C ILE A 143 -14.45 -20.03 10.91
N THR A 144 -13.17 -19.79 11.17
CA THR A 144 -12.55 -19.85 12.49
C THR A 144 -11.94 -18.49 12.86
N LYS A 145 -11.49 -18.36 14.11
CA LYS A 145 -10.73 -17.18 14.56
C LYS A 145 -9.50 -16.94 13.68
N ARG A 146 -8.78 -18.03 13.32
CA ARG A 146 -7.60 -17.97 12.45
C ARG A 146 -7.96 -17.47 11.06
N SER A 147 -9.00 -18.02 10.44
CA SER A 147 -9.38 -17.63 9.07
C SER A 147 -9.85 -16.17 9.03
N LEU A 148 -10.65 -15.73 10.00
CA LEU A 148 -11.09 -14.33 10.09
C LEU A 148 -9.90 -13.37 10.24
N LEU A 149 -8.95 -13.68 11.11
CA LEU A 149 -7.73 -12.88 11.28
C LEU A 149 -6.92 -12.81 9.98
N SER A 150 -6.79 -13.93 9.28
CA SER A 150 -6.09 -13.98 7.99
C SER A 150 -6.76 -13.09 6.94
N ILE A 151 -8.09 -13.18 6.79
CA ILE A 151 -8.83 -12.38 5.80
C ILE A 151 -8.77 -10.89 6.16
N ALA A 152 -8.94 -10.55 7.44
CA ALA A 152 -8.90 -9.16 7.91
C ALA A 152 -7.54 -8.48 7.65
N ASN A 153 -6.43 -9.23 7.77
CA ASN A 153 -5.08 -8.71 7.49
C ASN A 153 -4.68 -8.80 6.01
N HIS A 154 -5.43 -9.55 5.19
CA HIS A 154 -5.18 -9.61 3.75
C HIS A 154 -5.54 -8.29 3.04
N ILE A 155 -6.50 -7.53 3.60
CA ILE A 155 -6.87 -6.21 3.11
C ILE A 155 -5.77 -5.24 3.47
N PHE A 156 -4.89 -4.97 2.51
CA PHE A 156 -3.80 -4.03 2.66
C PHE A 156 -4.20 -2.65 2.17
N ASP A 157 -4.09 -1.67 3.07
CA ASP A 157 -4.43 -0.28 2.79
C ASP A 157 -3.58 0.66 3.66
N PRO A 158 -2.48 1.21 3.12
CA PRO A 158 -1.62 2.13 3.86
C PRO A 158 -2.25 3.51 4.06
N ILE A 159 -3.18 3.93 3.19
CA ILE A 159 -3.87 5.23 3.23
C ILE A 159 -5.02 5.19 4.24
N GLY A 160 -5.69 4.04 4.37
CA GLY A 160 -6.75 3.78 5.33
C GLY A 160 -8.16 4.13 4.85
N PHE A 161 -8.38 4.32 3.54
CA PHE A 161 -9.73 4.56 2.99
C PHE A 161 -10.70 3.39 3.21
N THR A 162 -10.19 2.18 3.42
CA THR A 162 -10.95 0.98 3.79
C THR A 162 -11.20 0.86 5.30
N ALA A 163 -10.70 1.79 6.12
CA ALA A 163 -10.82 1.73 7.58
C ALA A 163 -12.24 1.46 8.10
N PRO A 164 -13.33 2.05 7.54
CA PRO A 164 -14.69 1.74 7.98
C PRO A 164 -15.07 0.26 7.80
N VAL A 165 -14.55 -0.39 6.76
CA VAL A 165 -14.82 -1.81 6.46
C VAL A 165 -13.88 -2.73 7.21
N THR A 166 -12.60 -2.37 7.37
CA THR A 166 -11.62 -3.19 8.10
C THR A 166 -11.73 -3.05 9.63
N LEU A 167 -12.45 -2.05 10.14
CA LEU A 167 -12.75 -1.93 11.57
C LEU A 167 -13.71 -3.02 12.07
N LYS A 168 -14.74 -3.36 11.27
CA LYS A 168 -15.74 -4.39 11.61
C LYS A 168 -15.12 -5.74 12.02
N PRO A 169 -14.25 -6.38 11.21
CA PRO A 169 -13.65 -7.65 11.59
C PRO A 169 -12.72 -7.52 12.80
N LYS A 170 -12.09 -6.37 13.04
CA LYS A 170 -11.26 -6.13 14.24
C LYS A 170 -12.11 -6.10 15.51
N LEU A 171 -13.31 -5.50 15.45
CA LEU A 171 -14.28 -5.54 16.55
C LEU A 171 -14.78 -6.95 16.81
N ILE A 172 -15.16 -7.68 15.76
CA ILE A 172 -15.59 -9.08 15.86
C ILE A 172 -14.47 -9.95 16.45
N LEU A 173 -13.22 -9.78 16.00
CA LEU A 173 -12.07 -10.49 16.56
C LEU A 173 -11.92 -10.19 18.05
N GLN A 174 -12.05 -8.92 18.47
CA GLN A 174 -12.01 -8.56 19.89
C GLN A 174 -13.10 -9.29 20.71
N GLU A 175 -14.32 -9.43 20.17
CA GLU A 175 -15.40 -10.19 20.81
C GLU A 175 -15.06 -11.69 20.91
N ILE A 176 -14.54 -12.29 19.82
CA ILE A 176 -14.08 -13.69 19.80
C ILE A 176 -12.98 -13.93 20.87
N TRP A 177 -12.05 -12.98 21.04
CA TRP A 177 -11.00 -13.10 22.04
C TRP A 177 -11.55 -13.13 23.48
N LYS A 178 -12.64 -12.40 23.77
CA LYS A 178 -13.32 -12.43 25.08
C LYS A 178 -13.92 -13.80 25.38
N LEU A 179 -14.35 -14.54 24.36
CA LEU A 179 -14.91 -15.89 24.49
C LEU A 179 -13.85 -16.97 24.78
N LYS A 180 -12.56 -16.63 24.72
CA LYS A 180 -11.43 -17.55 24.96
C LYS A 180 -11.43 -18.81 24.09
N LEU A 181 -12.01 -18.73 22.88
CA LEU A 181 -12.01 -19.82 21.90
C LEU A 181 -10.60 -20.13 21.40
N LYS A 182 -10.31 -21.40 21.07
CA LYS A 182 -9.07 -21.80 20.38
C LYS A 182 -9.06 -21.27 18.93
N TRP A 183 -7.92 -21.40 18.26
CA TRP A 183 -7.70 -20.84 16.91
C TRP A 183 -8.65 -21.40 15.85
N ASP A 184 -8.94 -22.70 15.94
CA ASP A 184 -9.63 -23.47 14.90
C ASP A 184 -10.98 -24.02 15.39
N GLU A 185 -11.54 -23.44 16.46
CA GLU A 185 -12.86 -23.76 16.99
C GLU A 185 -13.99 -23.06 16.20
N ASN A 186 -15.17 -23.69 16.20
CA ASN A 186 -16.38 -23.15 15.58
C ASN A 186 -16.83 -21.86 16.28
N LEU A 187 -17.17 -20.84 15.50
CA LEU A 187 -17.70 -19.59 16.02
C LEU A 187 -19.18 -19.73 16.42
N PRO A 188 -19.64 -19.05 17.49
CA PRO A 188 -21.05 -18.95 17.82
C PRO A 188 -21.87 -18.42 16.63
N LYS A 189 -23.12 -18.86 16.53
CA LYS A 189 -24.01 -18.55 15.38
C LYS A 189 -24.11 -17.05 15.11
N ASP A 190 -24.24 -16.23 16.16
CA ASP A 190 -24.39 -14.78 16.01
C ASP A 190 -23.14 -14.11 15.43
N ILE A 191 -21.95 -14.51 15.91
CA ILE A 191 -20.66 -14.02 15.40
C ILE A 191 -20.48 -14.49 13.95
N LEU A 192 -20.79 -15.74 13.66
CA LEU A 192 -20.68 -16.31 12.32
C LEU A 192 -21.54 -15.53 11.31
N ASN A 193 -22.77 -15.17 11.69
CA ASN A 193 -23.66 -14.37 10.86
C ASN A 193 -23.10 -12.96 10.58
N GLN A 194 -22.51 -12.31 11.58
CA GLN A 194 -21.84 -11.01 11.39
C GLN A 194 -20.66 -11.11 10.42
N VAL A 195 -19.83 -12.16 10.55
CA VAL A 195 -18.69 -12.40 9.66
C VAL A 195 -19.16 -12.66 8.23
N LYS A 196 -20.18 -13.50 8.03
CA LYS A 196 -20.75 -13.78 6.70
C LYS A 196 -21.27 -12.50 6.04
N LYS A 197 -22.06 -11.70 6.75
CA LYS A 197 -22.55 -10.42 6.26
C LYS A 197 -21.42 -9.47 5.86
N TRP A 198 -20.34 -9.44 6.63
CA TRP A 198 -19.17 -8.63 6.29
C TRP A 198 -18.46 -9.15 5.03
N LEU A 199 -18.29 -10.47 4.89
CA LEU A 199 -17.68 -11.10 3.71
C LEU A 199 -18.50 -10.84 2.44
N GLU A 200 -19.83 -10.90 2.52
CA GLU A 200 -20.75 -10.61 1.40
C GLU A 200 -20.63 -9.17 0.89
N GLN A 201 -20.32 -8.23 1.78
CA GLN A 201 -20.15 -6.81 1.43
C GLN A 201 -18.73 -6.48 0.94
N LEU A 202 -17.77 -7.37 1.16
CA LEU A 202 -16.37 -7.10 0.88
C LEU A 202 -16.06 -6.81 -0.60
N PRO A 203 -16.70 -7.47 -1.59
CA PRO A 203 -16.49 -7.16 -3.00
C PRO A 203 -16.82 -5.71 -3.37
N ILE A 204 -17.69 -5.03 -2.61
CA ILE A 204 -18.03 -3.62 -2.85
C ILE A 204 -16.79 -2.72 -2.67
N LEU A 205 -15.81 -3.11 -1.84
CA LEU A 205 -14.56 -2.34 -1.71
C LEU A 205 -13.78 -2.21 -3.02
N ALA A 206 -13.93 -3.16 -3.95
CA ALA A 206 -13.24 -3.11 -5.23
C ALA A 206 -13.72 -1.95 -6.13
N SER A 207 -14.92 -1.39 -5.89
CA SER A 207 -15.42 -0.23 -6.62
C SER A 207 -14.93 1.11 -6.05
N ILE A 208 -14.32 1.11 -4.86
CA ILE A 208 -13.81 2.33 -4.25
C ILE A 208 -12.48 2.71 -4.92
N LYS A 209 -12.48 3.89 -5.55
CA LYS A 209 -11.32 4.50 -6.18
C LYS A 209 -10.98 5.80 -5.46
N ILE A 210 -9.71 5.97 -5.08
CA ILE A 210 -9.20 7.21 -4.48
C ILE A 210 -8.22 7.85 -5.46
N PRO A 211 -8.38 9.14 -5.83
CA PRO A 211 -7.43 9.83 -6.68
C PRO A 211 -6.01 9.79 -6.07
N ARG A 212 -5.02 9.35 -6.85
CA ARG A 212 -3.62 9.30 -6.39
C ARG A 212 -3.02 10.70 -6.29
N CYS A 213 -3.24 11.52 -7.32
CA CYS A 213 -2.66 12.84 -7.42
C CYS A 213 -3.43 13.87 -6.55
N LEU A 214 -2.70 14.59 -5.69
CA LEU A 214 -3.27 15.69 -4.91
C LEU A 214 -3.48 16.97 -5.72
N ASN A 215 -2.80 17.11 -6.86
CA ASN A 215 -2.86 18.24 -7.79
C ASN A 215 -2.61 19.61 -7.11
N LEU A 216 -1.41 19.77 -6.54
CA LEU A 216 -1.01 20.96 -5.77
C LEU A 216 -0.16 21.97 -6.55
N SER A 217 0.20 21.65 -7.79
CA SER A 217 1.13 22.42 -8.62
C SER A 217 0.46 23.40 -9.59
N SER A 218 -0.85 23.62 -9.46
CA SER A 218 -1.61 24.50 -10.36
C SER A 218 -1.51 25.97 -9.95
N ASN A 219 -1.08 26.84 -10.87
CA ASN A 219 -1.23 28.29 -10.75
C ASN A 219 -2.73 28.60 -10.60
N GLY A 220 -3.14 29.23 -9.50
CA GLY A 220 -4.57 29.55 -9.23
C GLY A 220 -5.14 28.95 -7.94
N ILE A 221 -4.34 28.20 -7.16
CA ILE A 221 -4.71 27.80 -5.81
C ILE A 221 -4.79 29.04 -4.92
N LYS A 222 -5.98 29.31 -4.39
CA LYS A 222 -6.24 30.43 -3.47
C LYS A 222 -6.00 30.05 -2.02
N ARG A 223 -6.36 28.82 -1.64
CA ARG A 223 -6.28 28.36 -0.25
C ARG A 223 -6.13 26.85 -0.14
N LEU A 224 -5.26 26.42 0.76
CA LEU A 224 -5.08 25.02 1.16
C LEU A 224 -5.37 24.89 2.65
N THR A 225 -6.25 23.96 3.01
CA THR A 225 -6.62 23.68 4.41
C THR A 225 -6.68 22.18 4.64
N LEU A 226 -6.14 21.72 5.76
CA LEU A 226 -6.32 20.35 6.23
C LEU A 226 -7.56 20.30 7.14
N HIS A 227 -8.50 19.44 6.79
CA HIS A 227 -9.70 19.19 7.57
C HIS A 227 -9.54 17.83 8.24
N VAL A 228 -9.46 17.85 9.57
CA VAL A 228 -9.32 16.64 10.38
C VAL A 228 -10.65 16.36 11.04
N PHE A 229 -11.22 15.19 10.77
CA PHE A 229 -12.38 14.68 11.47
C PHE A 229 -11.93 13.54 12.37
N CYS A 230 -12.41 13.55 13.60
CA CYS A 230 -12.13 12.52 14.59
C CYS A 230 -13.41 12.15 15.30
N ASP A 231 -13.61 10.85 15.52
CA ASP A 231 -14.74 10.31 16.27
C ASP A 231 -14.25 9.19 17.19
N ALA A 232 -14.87 9.07 18.35
CA ALA A 232 -14.55 8.09 19.37
C ALA A 232 -15.81 7.54 20.01
N SER A 233 -15.85 6.22 20.13
CA SER A 233 -16.89 5.47 20.83
C SER A 233 -16.25 4.51 21.83
N LYS A 234 -17.09 3.87 22.65
CA LYS A 234 -16.65 2.78 23.54
C LYS A 234 -15.99 1.60 22.80
N LYS A 235 -16.27 1.45 21.50
CA LYS A 235 -15.77 0.32 20.69
C LYS A 235 -14.51 0.66 19.92
N ALA A 236 -14.39 1.88 19.42
CA ALA A 236 -13.32 2.28 18.51
C ALA A 236 -13.20 3.79 18.43
N TYR A 237 -12.03 4.25 18.00
CA TYR A 237 -11.79 5.64 17.62
C TYR A 237 -11.15 5.68 16.24
N ALA A 238 -11.46 6.73 15.49
CA ALA A 238 -10.97 6.92 14.14
C ALA A 238 -10.71 8.40 13.86
N ALA A 239 -9.79 8.64 12.94
CA ALA A 239 -9.56 9.96 12.38
C ALA A 239 -9.36 9.86 10.86
N CYS A 240 -9.84 10.85 10.14
CA CYS A 240 -9.55 11.04 8.72
C CYS A 240 -9.13 12.48 8.45
N VAL A 241 -8.16 12.62 7.57
CA VAL A 241 -7.57 13.88 7.17
C VAL A 241 -7.88 14.08 5.70
N PHE A 242 -8.57 15.17 5.41
CA PHE A 242 -8.84 15.62 4.06
C PHE A 242 -8.03 16.88 3.74
N LEU A 243 -7.48 16.93 2.54
CA LEU A 243 -6.97 18.14 1.95
C LEU A 243 -8.10 18.82 1.20
N ARG A 244 -8.40 20.07 1.58
CA ARG A 244 -9.33 20.94 0.89
C ARG A 244 -8.54 22.00 0.12
N VAL A 245 -8.79 22.07 -1.18
CA VAL A 245 -8.14 22.97 -2.12
C VAL A 245 -9.18 23.92 -2.70
N GLU A 246 -8.98 25.22 -2.52
CA GLU A 246 -9.73 26.25 -3.24
C GLU A 246 -8.95 26.70 -4.47
N TYR A 247 -9.52 26.48 -5.65
CA TYR A 247 -8.89 26.76 -6.94
C TYR A 247 -9.89 27.46 -7.84
N GLU A 248 -9.59 28.68 -8.30
CA GLU A 248 -10.44 29.45 -9.23
C GLU A 248 -11.94 29.54 -8.84
N GLY A 249 -12.23 29.53 -7.53
CA GLY A 249 -13.62 29.56 -7.02
C GLY A 249 -14.28 28.18 -6.84
N ASN A 250 -13.62 27.11 -7.29
CA ASN A 250 -14.02 25.73 -7.03
C ASN A 250 -13.35 25.18 -5.76
N VAL A 251 -14.01 24.20 -5.14
CA VAL A 251 -13.51 23.50 -3.95
C VAL A 251 -13.35 22.03 -4.27
N PHE A 252 -12.13 21.53 -4.12
CA PHE A 252 -11.81 20.11 -4.23
C PHE A 252 -11.45 19.56 -2.87
N VAL A 253 -11.92 18.35 -2.55
CA VAL A 253 -11.61 17.67 -1.29
C VAL A 253 -11.06 16.28 -1.61
N LYS A 254 -9.88 15.97 -1.07
CA LYS A 254 -9.19 14.69 -1.28
C LYS A 254 -8.82 14.08 0.05
N LEU A 255 -9.05 12.78 0.22
CA LEU A 255 -8.59 12.05 1.40
C LEU A 255 -7.07 11.91 1.33
N ILE A 256 -6.38 12.32 2.40
CA ILE A 256 -4.93 12.14 2.55
C ILE A 256 -4.63 10.85 3.30
N GLN A 257 -5.31 10.66 4.43
CA GLN A 257 -5.09 9.52 5.31
C GLN A 257 -6.32 9.32 6.17
N ALA A 258 -6.66 8.07 6.44
CA ALA A 258 -7.57 7.67 7.50
C ALA A 258 -6.94 6.58 8.36
N LYS A 259 -7.38 6.52 9.62
CA LYS A 259 -6.93 5.49 10.56
C LYS A 259 -8.04 5.20 11.56
N ALA A 260 -8.31 3.92 11.76
CA ALA A 260 -9.23 3.46 12.80
C ALA A 260 -8.51 2.46 13.71
N ARG A 261 -8.82 2.53 15.00
CA ARG A 261 -8.32 1.62 16.03
C ARG A 261 -9.46 1.17 16.92
N VAL A 262 -9.42 -0.11 17.29
CA VAL A 262 -10.33 -0.67 18.29
C VAL A 262 -9.92 -0.12 19.66
N ALA A 263 -10.92 0.26 20.46
CA ALA A 263 -10.70 0.74 21.81
C ALA A 263 -10.13 -0.37 22.70
N PRO A 264 -9.24 -0.05 23.65
CA PRO A 264 -8.76 -1.02 24.64
C PRO A 264 -9.93 -1.66 25.40
N LEU A 265 -9.72 -2.88 25.90
CA LEU A 265 -10.72 -3.58 26.71
C LEU A 265 -10.95 -2.93 28.09
N LYS A 266 -9.96 -2.18 28.58
CA LYS A 266 -10.13 -1.37 29.77
C LYS A 266 -10.93 -0.13 29.39
N ASP A 267 -12.02 0.12 30.09
CA ASP A 267 -12.82 1.33 29.90
C ASP A 267 -11.94 2.56 30.14
N ILE A 268 -11.89 3.42 29.13
CA ILE A 268 -11.27 4.74 29.22
C ILE A 268 -12.42 5.74 29.18
N SER A 269 -12.43 6.72 30.09
CA SER A 269 -13.41 7.80 30.07
C SER A 269 -13.37 8.53 28.74
N ILE A 270 -14.52 8.62 28.06
CA ILE A 270 -14.66 9.42 26.83
C ILE A 270 -14.89 10.87 27.27
N PRO A 271 -14.02 11.82 26.91
CA PRO A 271 -14.26 13.22 27.22
C PRO A 271 -15.52 13.70 26.48
N VAL A 272 -16.47 14.22 27.24
CA VAL A 272 -17.69 14.85 26.72
C VAL A 272 -17.38 16.32 26.54
N TRP A 273 -17.40 16.82 25.30
CA TRP A 273 -17.35 18.25 25.04
C TRP A 273 -18.74 18.81 25.30
N ASN A 274 -18.91 19.52 26.41
CA ASN A 274 -20.11 20.34 26.62
C ASN A 274 -19.98 21.55 25.69
N TYR A 275 -20.82 21.59 24.65
CA TYR A 275 -21.01 22.78 23.81
C TYR A 275 -21.90 23.80 24.52
#